data_AF-A0A840U0W9-F1
#
_entry.id   AF-A0A840U0W9-F1
#
_cell.length_a   1.000
_cell.length_b   1.000
_cell.length_c   1.000
_cell.angle_alpha   90.00
_cell.angle_beta   90.00
_cell.angle_gamma   90.00
#
_symmetry.space_group_name_H-M   'P 1'
#
loop_
_entity.id
_entity.type
_entity.pdbx_description
1 polymer ?
#
loop_
_entity_poly.entity_id
_entity_poly.type
_entity_poly.pdbx_seq_one_letter_code
_entity_poly.pdbx_strand_id
1 'polypeptide(L)'
;MVFSRKSTFTLEVQPTASGWGYLIRQEGRVVIDQPTIPVVPGQRSFATRQQAQRVGELVLTKMRAGRFPPTLSLPELDSLGAL
;
A
#
# COMPACT_ATOMS: atom_id res chain seq x y z
N MET A 1 -29.48 15.47 -6.63
CA MET A 1 -28.67 14.56 -5.80
C MET A 1 -27.34 14.34 -6.50
N VAL A 2 -26.26 14.92 -6.00
CA VAL A 2 -24.92 14.77 -6.60
C VAL A 2 -24.29 13.53 -5.96
N PHE A 3 -24.13 12.45 -6.72
CA PHE A 3 -23.36 11.29 -6.30
C PHE A 3 -21.93 11.77 -6.05
N SER A 4 -21.57 12.00 -4.78
CA SER A 4 -20.18 12.22 -4.40
C SER A 4 -19.42 10.98 -4.84
N ARG A 5 -18.59 11.14 -5.86
CA ARG A 5 -17.71 10.09 -6.39
C ARG A 5 -16.64 9.81 -5.34
N LYS A 6 -17.01 9.14 -4.24
CA LYS A 6 -16.07 8.57 -3.28
C LYS A 6 -15.40 7.42 -4.01
N SER A 7 -14.27 7.71 -4.65
CA SER A 7 -13.40 6.69 -5.25
C SER A 7 -13.20 5.58 -4.22
N THR A 8 -13.77 4.40 -4.48
CA THR A 8 -13.71 3.29 -3.53
C THR A 8 -12.37 2.60 -3.75
N PHE A 9 -11.43 2.88 -2.85
CA PHE A 9 -10.16 2.19 -2.76
C PHE A 9 -10.29 1.01 -1.80
N THR A 10 -9.90 -0.18 -2.25
CA THR A 10 -9.85 -1.41 -1.45
C THR A 10 -8.39 -1.83 -1.30
N LEU A 11 -7.97 -2.09 -0.06
CA LEU A 11 -6.66 -2.66 0.25
C LEU A 11 -6.81 -4.17 0.45
N GLU A 12 -6.02 -4.95 -0.29
CA GLU A 12 -5.90 -6.39 -0.12
C GLU A 12 -4.45 -6.71 0.21
N VAL A 13 -4.25 -7.55 1.23
CA VAL A 13 -2.93 -7.98 1.67
C VAL A 13 -2.77 -9.44 1.31
N GLN A 14 -1.69 -9.79 0.61
CA GLN A 14 -1.46 -11.12 0.09
C GLN A 14 -0.08 -11.65 0.48
N PRO A 15 0.06 -12.97 0.71
CA PRO A 15 1.36 -13.58 0.88
C PRO A 15 2.11 -13.58 -0.45
N THR A 16 3.44 -13.41 -0.38
CA THR A 16 4.37 -13.50 -1.51
C THR A 16 5.35 -14.64 -1.26
N ALA A 17 6.20 -14.97 -2.23
CA ALA A 17 7.16 -16.08 -2.12
C ALA A 17 8.11 -15.96 -0.91
N SER A 18 8.38 -14.73 -0.45
CA SER A 18 9.34 -14.44 0.63
C SER A 18 8.73 -13.69 1.81
N GLY A 19 7.41 -13.51 1.87
CA GLY A 19 6.75 -12.77 2.95
C GLY A 19 5.35 -12.31 2.56
N TRP A 20 5.10 -11.01 2.69
CA TRP A 20 3.82 -10.38 2.40
C TRP A 20 3.98 -9.18 1.49
N GLY A 21 2.93 -8.89 0.74
CA GLY A 21 2.76 -7.71 -0.11
C GLY A 21 1.33 -7.20 0.00
N TYR A 22 1.06 -6.06 -0.62
CA TYR A 22 -0.29 -5.52 -0.68
C TYR A 22 -0.62 -5.01 -2.07
N LEU A 23 -1.91 -4.97 -2.37
CA LEU A 23 -2.44 -4.37 -3.58
C LEU A 23 -3.64 -3.49 -3.25
N ILE A 24 -3.73 -2.39 -3.98
CA ILE A 24 -4.82 -1.44 -3.85
C ILE A 24 -5.60 -1.46 -5.15
N ARG A 25 -6.91 -1.65 -5.02
CA ARG A 25 -7.86 -1.61 -6.12
C ARG A 25 -8.67 -0.33 -6.06
N GLN A 26 -8.90 0.29 -7.21
CA GLN A 26 -9.85 1.39 -7.38
C GLN A 26 -10.93 0.93 -8.37
N GLU A 27 -12.18 0.91 -7.93
CA GLU A 27 -13.33 0.53 -8.78
C GLU A 27 -13.11 -0.84 -9.50
N GLY A 28 -12.52 -1.80 -8.78
CA GLY A 28 -12.22 -3.14 -9.29
C GLY A 28 -10.91 -3.30 -10.07
N ARG A 29 -10.24 -2.19 -10.42
CA ARG A 29 -8.94 -2.20 -11.12
C ARG A 29 -7.78 -2.11 -10.13
N VAL A 30 -6.77 -2.94 -10.29
CA VAL A 30 -5.53 -2.81 -9.50
C VAL A 30 -4.82 -1.54 -9.93
N VAL A 31 -4.61 -0.62 -8.99
CA VAL A 31 -3.90 0.65 -9.21
C VAL A 31 -2.52 0.66 -8.57
N ILE A 32 -2.31 -0.18 -7.54
CA ILE A 32 -1.01 -0.39 -6.90
C ILE A 32 -0.87 -1.88 -6.65
N ASP A 33 0.26 -2.43 -7.10
CA ASP A 33 0.70 -3.78 -6.80
C ASP A 33 2.10 -3.70 -6.19
N GLN A 34 2.18 -3.92 -4.87
CA GLN A 34 3.42 -3.78 -4.11
C GLN A 34 3.75 -5.11 -3.44
N PRO A 35 4.39 -6.04 -4.18
CA PRO A 35 4.78 -7.34 -3.64
C PRO A 35 5.96 -7.27 -2.67
N THR A 36 6.77 -6.19 -2.72
CA THR A 36 7.97 -5.98 -1.91
C THR A 36 8.05 -4.55 -1.35
N ILE A 37 8.91 -4.34 -0.36
CA ILE A 37 9.18 -3.03 0.24
C ILE A 37 9.90 -2.15 -0.81
N PRO A 38 9.30 -1.06 -1.30
CA PRO A 38 9.84 -0.31 -2.45
C PRO A 38 11.16 0.42 -2.15
N VAL A 39 11.52 0.59 -0.87
CA VAL A 39 12.65 1.43 -0.46
C VAL A 39 13.85 0.61 0.04
N VAL A 40 13.69 -0.71 0.18
CA VAL A 40 14.79 -1.61 0.53
C VAL A 40 15.35 -2.22 -0.74
N PRO A 41 16.64 -2.01 -1.07
CA PRO A 41 17.28 -2.71 -2.16
C PRO A 41 17.39 -4.21 -1.85
N GLY A 42 17.12 -5.05 -2.84
CA GLY A 42 16.88 -6.49 -2.66
C GLY A 42 15.39 -6.74 -2.44
N GLN A 43 14.84 -7.78 -3.06
CA GLN A 43 13.39 -8.11 -3.07
C GLN A 43 12.84 -8.50 -1.68
N ARG A 44 12.91 -7.58 -0.72
CA ARG A 44 12.50 -7.80 0.66
C ARG A 44 10.99 -7.58 0.73
N SER A 45 10.27 -8.66 0.92
CA SER A 45 8.84 -8.63 1.23
C SER A 45 8.62 -8.13 2.66
N PHE A 46 7.41 -7.70 2.98
CA PHE A 46 7.03 -7.43 4.36
C PHE A 46 7.12 -8.73 5.16
N ALA A 47 7.68 -8.69 6.38
CA ALA A 47 7.84 -9.88 7.20
C ALA A 47 6.49 -10.40 7.70
N THR A 48 5.52 -9.50 7.92
CA THR A 48 4.18 -9.84 8.41
C THR A 48 3.07 -9.20 7.59
N ARG A 49 1.90 -9.83 7.59
CA ARG A 49 0.67 -9.26 7.03
C ARG A 49 0.38 -7.87 7.60
N GLN A 50 0.62 -7.66 8.89
CA GLN A 50 0.33 -6.39 9.56
C GLN A 50 1.21 -5.26 9.05
N GLN A 51 2.49 -5.53 8.74
CA GLN A 51 3.38 -4.54 8.11
C GLN A 51 2.86 -4.13 6.72
N ALA A 52 2.57 -5.11 5.87
CA ALA A 52 2.01 -4.86 4.54
C ALA A 52 0.68 -4.08 4.61
N GLN A 53 -0.18 -4.42 5.58
CA GLN A 53 -1.43 -3.72 5.83
C GLN A 53 -1.21 -2.25 6.22
N ARG A 54 -0.36 -1.97 7.22
CA ARG A 54 -0.09 -0.60 7.68
C ARG A 54 0.45 0.30 6.56
N VAL A 55 1.37 -0.24 5.76
CA VAL A 55 1.91 0.51 4.61
C VAL A 55 0.84 0.73 3.55
N GLY A 56 0.04 -0.29 3.24
CA GLY A 56 -1.10 -0.16 2.34
C GLY A 56 -2.13 0.87 2.81
N GLU A 57 -2.43 0.94 4.10
CA GLU A 57 -3.33 1.93 4.71
C GLU A 57 -2.79 3.36 4.59
N LEU A 58 -1.47 3.55 4.80
CA LEU A 58 -0.81 4.84 4.60
C LEU A 58 -0.94 5.28 3.14
N VAL A 59 -0.67 4.38 2.20
CA VAL A 59 -0.81 4.65 0.76
C VAL A 59 -2.25 5.01 0.41
N LEU A 60 -3.21 4.24 0.92
CA LEU A 60 -4.63 4.49 0.69
C LEU A 60 -5.09 5.84 1.26
N THR A 61 -4.54 6.24 2.41
CA THR A 61 -4.75 7.57 3.00
C THR A 61 -4.19 8.68 2.11
N LYS A 62 -2.98 8.51 1.57
CA LYS A 62 -2.36 9.47 0.63
C LYS A 62 -3.13 9.57 -0.69
N MET A 63 -3.61 8.45 -1.22
CA MET A 63 -4.43 8.41 -2.43
C MET A 63 -5.77 9.11 -2.23
N ARG A 64 -6.44 8.89 -1.09
CA ARG A 64 -7.67 9.62 -0.73
C ARG A 64 -7.45 11.12 -0.59
N ALA A 65 -6.24 11.55 -0.21
CA ALA A 65 -5.85 12.95 -0.16
C ALA A 65 -5.47 13.56 -1.54
N GLY A 66 -5.61 12.80 -2.64
CA GLY A 66 -5.31 13.27 -4.00
C GLY A 66 -3.82 13.34 -4.33
N ARG A 67 -2.94 12.77 -3.50
CA ARG A 67 -1.50 12.72 -3.76
C ARG A 67 -1.16 11.49 -4.59
N PHE A 68 -1.05 11.67 -5.91
CA PHE A 68 -0.69 10.61 -6.86
C PHE A 68 0.53 11.03 -7.72
N PRO A 69 1.55 10.18 -7.90
CA PRO A 69 1.72 8.86 -7.26
C PRO A 69 2.03 8.99 -5.75
N PRO A 70 1.55 8.07 -4.91
CA PRO A 70 1.87 8.07 -3.48
C PRO A 70 3.34 7.73 -3.30
N THR A 71 4.16 8.73 -2.97
CA THR A 71 5.56 8.51 -2.60
C THR A 71 5.62 8.00 -1.16
N LEU A 72 6.34 6.88 -0.97
CA LEU A 72 6.68 6.35 0.35
C LEU A 72 8.12 6.69 0.65
N SER A 73 8.36 7.25 1.83
CA SER A 73 9.69 7.65 2.31
C SER A 73 10.22 6.60 3.29
N LEU A 74 11.55 6.38 3.35
CA LEU A 74 12.19 5.56 4.39
C LEU A 74 11.67 5.85 5.82
N PRO A 75 11.65 7.12 6.30
CA PRO A 75 11.19 7.41 7.65
C PRO A 75 9.71 7.07 7.90
N GLU A 76 8.87 7.08 6.86
CA GLU A 76 7.46 6.70 6.99
C GLU A 76 7.31 5.18 7.14
N LEU A 77 8.15 4.39 6.46
CA LEU A 77 8.17 2.94 6.62
C LEU A 77 8.74 2.52 7.98
N ASP A 78 9.80 3.19 8.44
CA ASP A 78 10.42 2.97 9.75
C ASP A 78 9.43 3.26 10.88
N SER A 79 8.72 4.39 10.81
CA SER A 79 7.69 4.76 11.78
C SER A 79 6.52 3.77 11.86
N LEU A 80 6.23 3.05 10.76
CA LEU A 80 5.18 2.03 10.71
C LEU A 80 5.65 0.65 11.20
N GLY A 81 6.94 0.50 11.51
CA GLY A 81 7.58 -0.76 11.84
C GLY A 81 7.63 -1.73 10.66
N ALA A 82 7.67 -1.20 9.43
CA ALA A 82 7.76 -1.98 8.20
C ALA A 82 9.21 -2.29 7.79
N LEU A 83 10.19 -1.75 8.52
CA LEU A 83 11.62 -1.99 8.39
C LEU A 83 12.17 -2.74 9.61
#